data_AF-A0AAX0YUW4-F1
#
_entry.id   AF-A0AAX0YUW4-F1
#
_cell.length_a   1.000
_cell.length_b   1.000
_cell.length_c   1.000
_cell.angle_alpha   90.00
_cell.angle_beta   90.00
_cell.angle_gamma   90.00
#
_symmetry.space_group_name_H-M   'P 1'
#
loop_
_entity.id
_entity.type
_entity.pdbx_description
1 polymer ?
#
loop_
_entity_poly.entity_id
_entity_poly.type
_entity_poly.pdbx_seq_one_letter_code
_entity_poly.pdbx_strand_id
1 'polypeptide(L)'
;MLYIFRIVIILSAFLSWYAAASTTKTTAHTIVHHSRIYRHYSHINKHQGILHHTHHTLKHHHLTKLQELRHVRLVKHKIFHAYYGWEGTPYHFGGSSHRGIDCSAFVMKMYRQVFHRYLPRTTLGQVKLGRRIRKDQAKLGDLVFFKTGHNERHVGIYLSNGDFMNSASSRGVSISNLHHIFWKRHFWQIRRLVTI
;
A
#
# COMPACT_ATOMS: atom_id res chain seq x y z
N MET A 1 1.92 -41.60 57.18
CA MET A 1 2.15 -41.21 55.77
C MET A 1 1.47 -42.23 54.86
N LEU A 2 0.15 -42.06 54.74
CA LEU A 2 -0.76 -42.79 53.85
C LEU A 2 -0.92 -41.99 52.55
N TYR A 3 -1.41 -42.67 51.50
CA TYR A 3 -1.59 -42.23 50.10
C TYR A 3 -0.34 -42.35 49.23
N ILE A 4 -0.31 -43.41 48.40
CA ILE A 4 0.32 -43.54 47.06
C ILE A 4 0.39 -45.02 46.61
N PHE A 5 -0.02 -46.01 47.41
CA PHE A 5 0.02 -47.45 47.03
C PHE A 5 -1.36 -48.14 46.90
N ARG A 6 -2.34 -47.53 46.22
CA ARG A 6 -3.66 -48.18 45.98
C ARG A 6 -4.33 -47.89 44.62
N ILE A 7 -3.57 -47.64 43.55
CA ILE A 7 -4.11 -47.48 42.19
C ILE A 7 -3.28 -48.28 41.16
N VAL A 8 -3.07 -49.58 41.43
CA VAL A 8 -2.45 -50.53 40.47
C VAL A 8 -3.24 -51.84 40.35
N ILE A 9 -4.40 -52.00 41.02
CA ILE A 9 -5.15 -53.29 41.05
C ILE A 9 -6.61 -53.13 40.61
N ILE A 10 -6.92 -52.19 39.71
CA ILE A 10 -8.28 -52.09 39.09
C ILE A 10 -8.17 -51.80 37.58
N LEU A 11 -7.22 -52.45 36.88
CA LEU A 11 -7.16 -52.39 35.41
C LEU A 11 -6.85 -53.73 34.72
N SER A 12 -6.98 -54.86 35.43
CA SER A 12 -6.76 -56.20 34.88
C SER A 12 -7.99 -57.12 34.92
N ALA A 13 -9.18 -56.58 35.22
CA ALA A 13 -10.44 -57.36 35.25
C ALA A 13 -11.52 -56.85 34.29
N PHE A 14 -11.22 -55.87 33.43
CA PHE A 14 -12.14 -55.35 32.40
C PHE A 14 -11.86 -55.88 30.99
N LEU A 15 -10.88 -56.78 30.83
CA LEU A 15 -10.54 -57.42 29.55
C LEU A 15 -11.12 -58.83 29.34
N SER A 16 -11.87 -59.38 30.31
CA SER A 16 -12.50 -60.71 30.17
C SER A 16 -14.01 -60.70 29.99
N TRP A 17 -14.67 -59.54 30.01
CA TRP A 17 -16.12 -59.45 29.72
C TRP A 17 -16.41 -59.16 28.23
N TYR A 18 -15.48 -58.57 27.48
CA TYR A 18 -15.75 -58.25 26.07
C TYR A 18 -15.50 -59.41 25.08
N ALA A 19 -15.03 -60.57 25.55
CA ALA A 19 -14.64 -61.70 24.71
C ALA A 19 -15.72 -62.80 24.55
N ALA A 20 -16.94 -62.58 25.02
CA ALA A 20 -18.01 -63.59 24.95
C ALA A 20 -19.36 -62.98 24.59
N ALA A 21 -19.47 -62.46 23.36
CA ALA A 21 -20.78 -62.27 22.73
C ALA A 21 -20.68 -62.45 21.21
N SER A 22 -21.42 -63.44 20.73
CA SER A 22 -21.89 -63.65 19.36
C SER A 22 -20.86 -63.94 18.26
N THR A 23 -20.56 -65.23 18.11
CA THR A 23 -20.46 -65.86 16.80
C THR A 23 -21.85 -65.94 16.16
N THR A 24 -22.08 -65.25 15.05
CA THR A 24 -22.81 -65.78 13.87
C THR A 24 -22.59 -64.88 12.66
N LYS A 25 -22.28 -65.53 11.53
CA LYS A 25 -22.20 -64.95 10.19
C LYS A 25 -23.50 -64.19 9.88
N THR A 26 -23.42 -63.00 9.27
CA THR A 26 -24.32 -62.51 8.18
C THR A 26 -23.95 -61.08 7.75
N THR A 27 -24.01 -60.84 6.44
CA THR A 27 -24.10 -59.55 5.72
C THR A 27 -22.86 -58.65 5.55
N ALA A 28 -22.10 -58.94 4.50
CA ALA A 28 -21.35 -57.97 3.71
C ALA A 28 -22.25 -57.04 2.85
N HIS A 29 -23.34 -56.48 3.42
CA HIS A 29 -24.30 -55.64 2.69
C HIS A 29 -24.50 -54.21 3.24
N THR A 30 -23.77 -53.80 4.28
CA THR A 30 -23.92 -52.46 4.87
C THR A 30 -22.74 -51.51 4.60
N ILE A 31 -21.61 -52.01 4.08
CA ILE A 31 -20.39 -51.19 3.91
C ILE A 31 -20.46 -50.28 2.66
N VAL A 32 -21.31 -50.59 1.67
CA VAL A 32 -21.38 -49.79 0.44
C VAL A 32 -22.21 -48.50 0.61
N HIS A 33 -23.14 -48.45 1.58
CA HIS A 33 -23.97 -47.26 1.80
C HIS A 33 -23.29 -46.14 2.62
N HIS A 34 -22.30 -46.46 3.45
CA HIS A 34 -21.62 -45.46 4.28
C HIS A 34 -20.59 -44.62 3.48
N SER A 35 -19.98 -45.20 2.44
CA SER A 35 -18.97 -44.52 1.59
C SER A 35 -19.54 -43.37 0.74
N ARG A 36 -20.84 -43.40 0.42
CA ARG A 36 -21.51 -42.34 -0.36
C ARG A 36 -21.76 -41.08 0.47
N ILE A 37 -22.11 -41.23 1.74
CA ILE A 37 -22.37 -40.10 2.65
C ILE A 37 -21.07 -39.37 2.98
N TYR A 38 -19.98 -40.08 3.26
CA TYR A 38 -18.67 -39.46 3.50
C TYR A 38 -18.08 -38.77 2.26
N ARG A 39 -18.25 -39.32 1.05
CA ARG A 39 -17.88 -38.59 -0.18
C ARG A 39 -18.73 -37.33 -0.35
N HIS A 40 -20.04 -37.39 -0.11
CA HIS A 40 -20.92 -36.24 -0.20
C HIS A 40 -20.60 -35.16 0.86
N TYR A 41 -20.31 -35.55 2.10
CA TYR A 41 -19.86 -34.65 3.18
C TYR A 41 -18.51 -33.99 2.88
N SER A 42 -17.56 -34.73 2.29
CA SER A 42 -16.25 -34.17 1.91
C SER A 42 -16.36 -33.08 0.83
N HIS A 43 -17.33 -33.21 -0.09
CA HIS A 43 -17.59 -32.19 -1.11
C HIS A 43 -18.26 -30.93 -0.52
N ILE A 44 -19.22 -31.08 0.40
CA ILE A 44 -19.91 -29.94 1.04
C ILE A 44 -18.96 -29.12 1.92
N ASN A 45 -18.10 -29.78 2.71
CA ASN A 45 -17.09 -29.10 3.54
C ASN A 45 -16.03 -28.35 2.71
N LYS A 46 -15.69 -28.85 1.51
CA LYS A 46 -14.78 -28.16 0.60
C LYS A 46 -15.39 -26.85 0.08
N HIS A 47 -16.69 -26.84 -0.23
CA HIS A 47 -17.42 -25.63 -0.62
C HIS A 47 -17.60 -24.64 0.54
N GLN A 48 -17.90 -25.10 1.76
CA GLN A 48 -17.98 -24.22 2.94
C GLN A 48 -16.62 -23.61 3.30
N GLY A 49 -15.54 -24.37 3.20
CA GLY A 49 -14.17 -23.87 3.37
C GLY A 49 -13.80 -22.81 2.33
N ILE A 50 -14.15 -23.02 1.06
CA ILE A 50 -13.92 -22.03 -0.02
C ILE A 50 -14.75 -20.76 0.19
N LEU A 51 -16.02 -20.86 0.60
CA LEU A 51 -16.88 -19.70 0.87
C LEU A 51 -16.40 -18.90 2.09
N HIS A 52 -16.00 -19.58 3.17
CA HIS A 52 -15.46 -18.92 4.36
C HIS A 52 -14.11 -18.24 4.05
N HIS A 53 -13.24 -18.90 3.30
CA HIS A 53 -11.94 -18.36 2.92
C HIS A 53 -12.06 -17.19 1.93
N THR A 54 -12.98 -17.26 0.95
CA THR A 54 -13.23 -16.16 0.00
C THR A 54 -13.85 -14.95 0.70
N HIS A 55 -14.80 -15.15 1.62
CA HIS A 55 -15.41 -14.05 2.38
C HIS A 55 -14.39 -13.35 3.30
N HIS A 56 -13.51 -14.11 3.94
CA HIS A 56 -12.41 -13.57 4.74
C HIS A 56 -11.43 -12.77 3.86
N THR A 57 -11.00 -13.32 2.72
CA THR A 57 -10.10 -12.65 1.76
C THR A 57 -10.71 -11.35 1.20
N LEU A 58 -12.00 -11.34 0.84
CA LEU A 58 -12.69 -10.14 0.36
C LEU A 58 -12.79 -9.05 1.43
N LYS A 59 -13.10 -9.43 2.69
CA LYS A 59 -13.12 -8.49 3.81
C LYS A 59 -11.74 -7.89 4.07
N HIS A 60 -10.67 -8.69 4.01
CA HIS A 60 -9.29 -8.20 4.15
C HIS A 60 -8.86 -7.29 3.01
N HIS A 61 -9.17 -7.63 1.75
CA HIS A 61 -8.92 -6.74 0.61
C HIS A 61 -9.70 -5.42 0.71
N HIS A 62 -10.93 -5.46 1.21
CA HIS A 62 -11.72 -4.26 1.42
C HIS A 62 -11.11 -3.36 2.50
N LEU A 63 -10.72 -3.93 3.65
CA LEU A 63 -10.11 -3.20 4.76
C LEU A 63 -8.76 -2.59 4.39
N THR A 64 -7.90 -3.32 3.67
CA THR A 64 -6.61 -2.81 3.17
C THR A 64 -6.81 -1.66 2.19
N LYS A 65 -7.76 -1.80 1.24
CA LYS A 65 -8.11 -0.71 0.31
C LYS A 65 -8.62 0.53 1.05
N LEU A 66 -9.44 0.38 2.09
CA LEU A 66 -9.91 1.51 2.91
C LEU A 66 -8.75 2.19 3.67
N GLN A 67 -7.81 1.42 4.19
CA GLN A 67 -6.62 1.95 4.86
C GLN A 67 -5.71 2.71 3.88
N GLU A 68 -5.46 2.18 2.69
CA GLU A 68 -4.73 2.86 1.62
C GLU A 68 -5.42 4.19 1.24
N LEU A 69 -6.74 4.17 1.03
CA LEU A 69 -7.51 5.38 0.71
C LEU A 69 -7.42 6.43 1.81
N ARG A 70 -7.47 6.01 3.09
CA ARG A 70 -7.26 6.90 4.23
C ARG A 70 -5.84 7.47 4.23
N HIS A 71 -4.83 6.64 3.99
CA HIS A 71 -3.44 7.08 3.96
C HIS A 71 -3.20 8.10 2.83
N VAL A 72 -3.64 7.81 1.61
CA VAL A 72 -3.57 8.72 0.47
C VAL A 72 -4.28 10.04 0.77
N ARG A 73 -5.47 9.99 1.40
CA ARG A 73 -6.21 11.20 1.82
C ARG A 73 -5.43 12.03 2.83
N LEU A 74 -4.83 11.39 3.83
CA LEU A 74 -4.02 12.07 4.85
C LEU A 74 -2.78 12.72 4.26
N VAL A 75 -2.07 12.02 3.37
CA VAL A 75 -0.89 12.58 2.70
C VAL A 75 -1.29 13.73 1.78
N LYS A 76 -2.39 13.60 1.02
CA LYS A 76 -2.95 14.71 0.24
C LYS A 76 -3.24 15.92 1.11
N HIS A 77 -3.90 15.73 2.25
CA HIS A 77 -4.17 16.80 3.20
C HIS A 77 -2.89 17.48 3.69
N LYS A 78 -1.86 16.72 4.08
CA LYS A 78 -0.56 17.27 4.51
C LYS A 78 0.13 18.06 3.39
N ILE A 79 0.09 17.58 2.15
CA ILE A 79 0.65 18.27 0.99
C ILE A 79 -0.02 19.63 0.80
N PHE A 80 -1.35 19.68 0.77
CA PHE A 80 -2.06 20.94 0.56
C PHE A 80 -1.90 21.90 1.75
N HIS A 81 -1.96 21.40 2.98
CA HIS A 81 -1.69 22.22 4.16
C HIS A 81 -0.29 22.87 4.12
N ALA A 82 0.75 22.11 3.75
CA ALA A 82 2.09 22.66 3.58
C ALA A 82 2.16 23.66 2.42
N TYR A 83 1.51 23.35 1.30
CA TYR A 83 1.46 24.23 0.11
C TYR A 83 0.85 25.60 0.41
N TYR A 84 -0.25 25.67 1.16
CA TYR A 84 -0.89 26.94 1.50
C TYR A 84 -0.01 27.89 2.33
N GLY A 85 0.99 27.36 3.06
CA GLY A 85 1.98 28.20 3.71
C GLY A 85 2.98 28.86 2.75
N TRP A 86 3.11 28.34 1.53
CA TRP A 86 4.05 28.82 0.51
C TRP A 86 3.38 29.48 -0.69
N GLU A 87 2.10 29.21 -0.94
CA GLU A 87 1.35 29.73 -2.08
C GLU A 87 1.55 31.24 -2.25
N GLY A 88 1.82 31.67 -3.48
CA GLY A 88 2.07 33.08 -3.79
C GLY A 88 3.46 33.60 -3.43
N THR A 89 4.32 32.81 -2.76
CA THR A 89 5.71 33.20 -2.52
C THR A 89 6.40 33.51 -3.85
N PRO A 90 7.02 34.69 -4.05
CA PRO A 90 7.68 35.04 -5.30
C PRO A 90 8.81 34.07 -5.66
N TYR A 91 9.07 33.93 -6.95
CA TYR A 91 10.25 33.20 -7.39
C TYR A 91 11.51 34.04 -7.17
N HIS A 92 12.54 33.42 -6.61
CA HIS A 92 13.88 34.01 -6.54
C HIS A 92 14.92 32.91 -6.78
N PHE A 93 15.77 33.06 -7.79
CA PHE A 93 16.82 32.08 -8.09
C PHE A 93 17.77 31.94 -6.89
N GLY A 94 18.02 30.71 -6.43
CA GLY A 94 18.81 30.47 -5.22
C GLY A 94 18.05 30.75 -3.91
N GLY A 95 16.85 31.35 -3.97
CA GLY A 95 16.04 31.69 -2.80
C GLY A 95 15.48 30.46 -2.09
N SER A 96 15.22 30.60 -0.78
CA SER A 96 14.71 29.52 0.08
C SER A 96 13.81 30.01 1.22
N SER A 97 13.14 31.16 1.05
CA SER A 97 12.32 31.81 2.08
C SER A 97 11.00 32.34 1.52
N HIS A 98 10.09 32.81 2.37
CA HIS A 98 8.84 33.44 1.94
C HIS A 98 9.02 34.79 1.23
N ARG A 99 10.23 35.37 1.25
CA ARG A 99 10.56 36.56 0.43
C ARG A 99 10.94 36.19 -1.01
N GLY A 100 11.16 34.90 -1.28
CA GLY A 100 11.68 34.42 -2.55
C GLY A 100 12.19 32.98 -2.46
N ILE A 101 11.68 32.11 -3.33
CA ILE A 101 12.07 30.69 -3.37
C ILE A 101 12.15 30.15 -4.80
N ASP A 102 13.19 29.38 -5.12
CA ASP A 102 13.27 28.69 -6.41
C ASP A 102 12.58 27.31 -6.40
N CYS A 103 12.42 26.74 -7.59
CA CYS A 103 11.72 25.47 -7.79
C CYS A 103 12.29 24.33 -6.93
N SER A 104 13.62 24.16 -6.93
CA SER A 104 14.28 23.08 -6.22
C SER A 104 14.26 23.26 -4.70
N ALA A 105 14.39 24.49 -4.20
CA ALA A 105 14.24 24.82 -2.79
C ALA A 105 12.80 24.58 -2.32
N PHE A 106 11.80 24.99 -3.10
CA PHE A 106 10.40 24.75 -2.80
C PHE A 106 10.11 23.24 -2.65
N VAL A 107 10.52 22.45 -3.64
CA VAL A 107 10.38 20.99 -3.59
C VAL A 107 11.10 20.38 -2.38
N MET A 108 12.32 20.84 -2.07
CA MET A 108 13.09 20.39 -0.90
C MET A 108 12.35 20.70 0.42
N LYS A 109 11.74 21.89 0.56
CA LYS A 109 10.98 22.28 1.77
C LYS A 109 9.73 21.42 1.92
N MET A 110 8.96 21.27 0.85
CA MET A 110 7.75 20.44 0.83
C MET A 110 8.07 18.98 1.17
N TYR A 111 9.11 18.40 0.57
CA TYR A 111 9.51 17.02 0.86
C TYR A 111 9.98 16.82 2.30
N ARG A 112 10.68 17.81 2.86
CA ARG A 112 11.09 17.76 4.27
C ARG A 112 9.88 17.83 5.21
N GLN A 113 8.92 18.70 4.92
CA GLN A 113 7.73 18.92 5.77
C GLN A 113 6.74 17.75 5.72
N VAL A 114 6.48 17.21 4.52
CA VAL A 114 5.42 16.21 4.31
C VAL A 114 5.93 14.78 4.47
N PHE A 115 7.10 14.49 3.88
CA PHE A 115 7.63 13.13 3.77
C PHE A 115 8.85 12.88 4.65
N HIS A 116 9.33 13.89 5.38
CA HIS A 116 10.53 13.82 6.20
C HIS A 116 11.77 13.35 5.42
N ARG A 117 11.88 13.77 4.14
CA ARG A 117 13.00 13.42 3.26
C ARG A 117 13.86 14.65 2.93
N TYR A 118 15.18 14.47 3.07
CA TYR A 118 16.15 15.46 2.64
C TYR A 118 16.45 15.28 1.16
N LEU A 119 16.31 16.35 0.40
CA LEU A 119 16.62 16.38 -1.03
C LEU A 119 17.82 17.30 -1.29
N PRO A 120 18.64 17.01 -2.32
CA PRO A 120 19.66 17.93 -2.80
C PRO A 120 19.08 19.29 -3.15
N ARG A 121 19.89 20.34 -2.97
CA ARG A 121 19.47 21.73 -3.21
C ARG A 121 19.11 22.03 -4.66
N THR A 122 19.64 21.27 -5.63
CA THR A 122 19.52 21.58 -7.06
C THR A 122 18.59 20.61 -7.79
N THR A 123 17.92 21.10 -8.83
CA THR A 123 17.09 20.27 -9.72
C THR A 123 17.86 19.08 -10.30
N LEU A 124 19.12 19.27 -10.69
CA LEU A 124 19.99 18.21 -11.21
C LEU A 124 20.40 17.17 -10.16
N GLY A 125 20.45 17.54 -8.88
CA GLY A 125 20.61 16.57 -7.79
C GLY A 125 19.33 15.77 -7.57
N GLN A 126 18.19 16.47 -7.50
CA GLN A 126 16.88 15.85 -7.25
C GLN A 126 16.48 14.86 -8.35
N VAL A 127 16.78 15.14 -9.62
CA VAL A 127 16.42 14.25 -10.73
C VAL A 127 17.18 12.92 -10.73
N LYS A 128 18.28 12.80 -9.97
CA LYS A 128 19.03 11.55 -9.81
C LYS A 128 18.43 10.61 -8.76
N LEU A 129 17.49 11.11 -7.96
CA LEU A 129 16.86 10.34 -6.89
C LEU A 129 15.70 9.49 -7.39
N GLY A 130 15.44 8.41 -6.66
CA GLY A 130 14.28 7.55 -6.85
C GLY A 130 14.25 6.82 -8.19
N ARG A 131 13.10 6.24 -8.51
CA ARG A 131 12.88 5.49 -9.76
C ARG A 131 12.18 6.34 -10.81
N ARG A 132 12.54 6.18 -12.08
CA ARG A 132 11.82 6.82 -13.20
C ARG A 132 10.42 6.21 -13.38
N ILE A 133 9.43 7.06 -13.59
CA ILE A 133 8.01 6.68 -13.76
C ILE A 133 7.52 7.11 -15.13
N ARG A 134 6.65 6.29 -15.75
CA ARG A 134 5.94 6.67 -16.98
C ARG A 134 4.90 7.74 -16.67
N LYS A 135 4.66 8.68 -17.58
CA LYS A 135 3.80 9.85 -17.34
C LYS A 135 2.37 9.46 -16.89
N ASP A 136 1.82 8.40 -17.45
CA ASP A 136 0.50 7.83 -17.13
C ASP A 136 0.46 7.05 -15.81
N GLN A 137 1.61 6.76 -15.22
CA GLN A 137 1.73 6.10 -13.91
C GLN A 137 2.06 7.07 -12.77
N ALA A 138 2.05 8.38 -13.06
CA ALA A 138 2.32 9.42 -12.08
C ALA A 138 1.31 9.38 -10.94
N LYS A 139 1.81 9.46 -9.71
CA LYS A 139 1.02 9.49 -8.48
C LYS A 139 1.34 10.74 -7.68
N LEU A 140 0.41 11.12 -6.81
CA LEU A 140 0.58 12.19 -5.84
C LEU A 140 1.96 12.11 -5.19
N GLY A 141 2.65 13.24 -5.09
CA GLY A 141 3.98 13.31 -4.49
C GLY A 141 5.14 13.03 -5.44
N ASP A 142 4.95 12.41 -6.60
CA ASP A 142 6.03 12.20 -7.57
C ASP A 142 6.65 13.53 -8.01
N LEU A 143 7.95 13.55 -8.28
CA LEU A 143 8.64 14.72 -8.80
C LEU A 143 8.55 14.77 -10.32
N VAL A 144 8.09 15.89 -10.86
CA VAL A 144 8.03 16.14 -12.31
C VAL A 144 9.13 17.11 -12.71
N PHE A 145 9.91 16.75 -13.72
CA PHE A 145 11.06 17.51 -14.19
C PHE A 145 10.85 18.05 -15.59
N PHE A 146 11.45 19.20 -15.86
CA PHE A 146 11.38 19.89 -17.15
C PHE A 146 12.75 20.43 -17.57
N LYS A 147 12.94 20.58 -18.87
CA LYS A 147 14.06 21.31 -19.50
C LYS A 147 13.50 22.59 -20.08
N THR A 148 13.49 23.69 -19.32
CA THR A 148 12.83 24.96 -19.69
C THR A 148 13.68 25.90 -20.54
N GLY A 149 14.94 25.55 -20.75
CA GLY A 149 15.90 26.28 -21.57
C GLY A 149 17.15 25.43 -21.80
N HIS A 150 18.18 25.99 -22.42
CA HIS A 150 19.42 25.27 -22.76
C HIS A 150 20.03 24.60 -21.50
N ASN A 151 20.30 25.40 -20.47
CA ASN A 151 20.83 24.93 -19.18
C ASN A 151 19.83 25.04 -18.03
N GLU A 152 18.60 25.47 -18.30
CA GLU A 152 17.58 25.63 -17.27
C GLU A 152 16.81 24.34 -17.04
N ARG A 153 16.64 24.01 -15.76
CA ARG A 153 15.92 22.83 -15.31
C ARG A 153 14.91 23.23 -14.25
N HIS A 154 13.71 22.69 -14.37
CA HIS A 154 12.62 22.96 -13.44
C HIS A 154 12.13 21.68 -12.80
N VAL A 155 11.56 21.80 -11.59
CA VAL A 155 10.97 20.69 -10.84
C VAL A 155 9.69 21.13 -10.15
N GLY A 156 8.75 20.20 -10.02
CA GLY A 156 7.55 20.35 -9.20
C GLY A 156 7.07 19.03 -8.64
N ILE A 157 6.04 19.07 -7.79
CA ILE A 157 5.44 17.90 -7.13
C ILE A 157 4.09 17.62 -7.78
N TYR A 158 3.94 16.43 -8.34
CA TYR A 158 2.71 15.97 -8.97
C TYR A 158 1.58 15.82 -7.94
N LEU A 159 0.39 16.22 -8.34
CA LEU A 159 -0.83 16.15 -7.54
C LEU A 159 -1.76 15.05 -8.09
N SER A 160 -2.46 15.37 -9.17
CA SER A 160 -3.43 14.51 -9.86
C SER A 160 -3.80 15.12 -11.20
N ASN A 161 -4.27 14.33 -12.17
CA ASN A 161 -4.83 14.84 -13.43
C ASN A 161 -3.92 15.82 -14.20
N GLY A 162 -2.61 15.62 -14.13
CA GLY A 162 -1.64 16.52 -14.73
C GLY A 162 -1.32 17.76 -13.90
N ASP A 163 -1.98 18.01 -12.78
CA ASP A 163 -1.64 19.12 -11.89
C ASP A 163 -0.36 18.84 -11.11
N PHE A 164 0.44 19.88 -10.91
CA PHE A 164 1.63 19.85 -10.10
C PHE A 164 1.90 21.22 -9.49
N MET A 165 2.36 21.24 -8.24
CA MET A 165 2.81 22.47 -7.58
C MET A 165 4.29 22.72 -7.87
N ASN A 166 4.67 23.98 -8.02
CA ASN A 166 6.04 24.39 -8.27
C ASN A 166 6.30 25.82 -7.76
N SER A 167 7.53 26.31 -7.91
CA SER A 167 7.85 27.74 -7.89
C SER A 167 8.46 28.15 -9.22
N ALA A 168 7.71 28.84 -10.08
CA ALA A 168 8.12 29.23 -11.43
C ALA A 168 8.42 30.73 -11.54
N SER A 169 9.39 31.12 -12.38
CA SER A 169 9.83 32.51 -12.54
C SER A 169 8.70 33.49 -12.86
N SER A 170 7.65 33.04 -13.56
CA SER A 170 6.53 33.89 -13.95
C SER A 170 5.45 34.08 -12.88
N ARG A 171 5.30 33.15 -11.92
CA ARG A 171 4.17 33.14 -10.98
C ARG A 171 4.53 32.85 -9.53
N GLY A 172 5.80 32.60 -9.22
CA GLY A 172 6.21 32.12 -7.91
C GLY A 172 5.61 30.74 -7.60
N VAL A 173 5.35 30.50 -6.32
CA VAL A 173 4.74 29.25 -5.84
C VAL A 173 3.28 29.18 -6.28
N SER A 174 2.97 28.21 -7.15
CA SER A 174 1.65 28.03 -7.74
C SER A 174 1.41 26.59 -8.18
N ILE A 175 0.16 26.28 -8.56
CA ILE A 175 -0.20 25.04 -9.25
C ILE A 175 -0.22 25.27 -10.75
N SER A 176 0.41 24.36 -11.49
CA SER A 176 0.48 24.32 -12.95
C SER A 176 -0.01 22.98 -13.46
N ASN A 177 -0.30 22.88 -14.77
CA ASN A 177 -0.80 21.65 -15.38
C ASN A 177 0.09 21.16 -16.53
N LEU A 178 0.36 19.85 -16.58
CA LEU A 178 1.22 19.18 -17.58
C LEU A 178 0.66 19.19 -19.00
N HIS A 179 -0.62 19.50 -19.18
CA HIS A 179 -1.28 19.61 -20.47
C HIS A 179 -1.18 21.02 -21.05
N HIS A 180 -0.82 22.03 -20.24
CA HIS A 180 -0.54 23.38 -20.73
C HIS A 180 0.63 23.35 -21.73
N ILE A 181 0.50 24.11 -22.83
CA ILE A 181 1.42 24.04 -23.98
C ILE A 181 2.90 24.17 -23.59
N PHE A 182 3.21 25.12 -22.70
CA PHE A 182 4.58 25.32 -22.20
C PHE A 182 5.09 24.09 -21.45
N TRP A 183 4.35 23.58 -20.47
CA TRP A 183 4.79 22.45 -19.65
C TRP A 183 4.85 21.14 -20.43
N LYS A 184 3.92 20.95 -21.37
CA LYS A 184 3.90 19.82 -22.29
C LYS A 184 5.16 19.80 -23.15
N ARG A 185 5.55 20.93 -23.74
CA ARG A 185 6.74 21.07 -24.60
C ARG A 185 8.04 20.83 -23.84
N HIS A 186 8.13 21.25 -22.58
CA HIS A 186 9.37 21.19 -21.79
C HIS A 186 9.46 19.97 -20.87
N PHE A 187 8.46 19.08 -20.87
CA PHE A 187 8.45 17.88 -20.02
C PHE A 187 9.69 17.01 -20.25
N TRP A 188 10.33 16.56 -19.17
CA TRP A 188 11.51 15.72 -19.23
C TRP A 188 11.25 14.31 -18.69
N GLN A 189 10.91 14.18 -17.41
CA GLN A 189 10.68 12.89 -16.76
C GLN A 189 9.98 13.04 -15.41
N ILE A 190 9.52 11.92 -14.87
CA ILE A 190 8.95 11.82 -13.52
C ILE A 190 9.81 10.87 -12.68
N ARG A 191 10.03 11.22 -11.41
CA ARG A 191 10.71 10.37 -10.42
C ARG A 191 9.82 10.12 -9.21
N ARG A 192 9.75 8.87 -8.77
CA ARG A 192 9.12 8.47 -7.50
C ARG A 192 10.18 8.20 -6.46
N LEU A 193 10.09 8.93 -5.36
CA LEU A 193 11.00 8.81 -4.21
C LEU A 193 10.31 8.15 -3.02
N VAL A 194 8.97 8.22 -2.95
CA VAL A 194 8.16 7.68 -1.86
C VAL A 194 6.97 6.94 -2.44
N THR A 195 6.55 5.88 -1.75
CA THR A 195 5.28 5.20 -2.02
C THR A 195 4.29 5.66 -0.96
N ILE A 196 3.11 6.08 -1.42
CA ILE A 196 1.96 6.51 -0.62
C ILE A 196 0.88 5.46 -0.78
#